data_AF-A0A519MW75-F1
#
_entry.id   AF-A0A519MW75-F1
#
_cell.length_a   1.000
_cell.length_b   1.000
_cell.length_c   1.000
_cell.angle_alpha   90.00
_cell.angle_beta   90.00
_cell.angle_gamma   90.00
#
_symmetry.space_group_name_H-M   'P 1'
#
loop_
_entity.id
_entity.type
_entity.pdbx_description
1 polymer ?
#
loop_
_entity_poly.entity_id
_entity_poly.type
_entity_poly.pdbx_seq_one_letter_code
_entity_poly.pdbx_strand_id
1 'polypeptide(L)'
;MKHRRLSFYTPGLISLVLLPLLAILFMYQRKAFVNYNSMDLSLIGDTEFDNQIRKDWETRTKSITFTHIYLTGNDAADSLECRKAHITVRNFKASKDMSSGLKFHFSDKAKYWTFIRVLDIFAIEDIPIYLVDGSEITVVNPRPRPQVKHEYVRTLGCGGFSFGNDVVEIQPSQDWASEIKNFISIYFPVVIAYLLLLFFAIRQIRKDAIRNRVFFVE
;
A
#
# COMPACT_ATOMS: atom_id res chain seq x y z
N MET A 1 -65.40 12.68 24.29
CA MET A 1 -64.72 12.18 23.08
C MET A 1 -63.31 11.73 23.48
N LYS A 2 -62.95 10.47 23.21
CA LYS A 2 -61.74 9.81 23.73
C LYS A 2 -60.52 10.22 22.89
N HIS A 3 -59.61 11.04 23.43
CA HIS A 3 -58.37 11.42 22.74
C HIS A 3 -57.50 10.17 22.48
N ARG A 4 -57.39 9.76 21.21
CA ARG A 4 -56.43 8.73 20.79
C ARG A 4 -55.02 9.31 20.86
N ARG A 5 -54.17 8.78 21.76
CA ARG A 5 -52.73 9.09 21.79
C ARG A 5 -52.07 8.42 20.59
N LEU A 6 -51.76 9.20 19.56
CA LEU A 6 -50.96 8.76 18.43
C LEU A 6 -49.51 8.68 18.91
N SER A 7 -49.04 7.46 19.22
CA SER A 7 -47.64 7.25 19.57
C SER A 7 -46.81 7.42 18.31
N PHE A 8 -46.13 8.56 18.18
CA PHE A 8 -45.13 8.80 17.15
C PHE A 8 -43.91 7.93 17.46
N TYR A 9 -43.98 6.66 17.06
CA TYR A 9 -42.78 5.86 16.84
C TYR A 9 -42.01 6.58 15.73
N THR A 10 -40.71 6.85 15.93
CA THR A 10 -39.85 7.48 14.92
C THR A 10 -39.05 6.37 14.23
N PRO A 11 -39.66 5.58 13.30
CA PRO A 11 -38.98 4.47 12.63
C PRO A 11 -37.70 4.91 11.91
N GLY A 12 -37.61 6.19 11.53
CA GLY A 12 -36.41 6.77 10.93
C GLY A 12 -35.18 6.75 11.85
N LEU A 13 -35.35 6.91 13.16
CA LEU A 13 -34.21 6.98 14.09
C LEU A 13 -33.63 5.58 14.36
N ILE A 14 -34.50 4.56 14.42
CA ILE A 14 -34.08 3.17 14.49
C ILE A 14 -33.32 2.80 13.20
N SER A 15 -33.86 3.13 12.03
CA SER A 15 -33.21 2.84 10.75
C SER A 15 -31.83 3.53 10.62
N LEU A 16 -31.71 4.78 11.09
CA LEU A 16 -30.47 5.55 11.05
C LEU A 16 -29.33 4.87 11.83
N VAL A 17 -29.65 4.23 12.96
CA VAL A 17 -28.65 3.55 13.80
C VAL A 17 -28.44 2.10 13.36
N LEU A 18 -29.50 1.42 12.91
CA LEU A 18 -29.42 0.01 12.54
C LEU A 18 -28.65 -0.20 11.22
N LEU A 19 -28.79 0.71 10.26
CA LEU A 19 -28.28 0.53 8.89
C LEU A 19 -26.74 0.50 8.82
N PRO A 20 -25.98 1.39 9.50
CA PRO A 20 -24.52 1.29 9.58
C PRO A 20 -24.07 0.00 10.27
N LEU A 21 -24.78 -0.40 11.33
CA LEU A 21 -24.48 -1.63 12.08
C LEU A 21 -24.69 -2.88 11.23
N LEU A 22 -25.80 -2.94 10.48
CA LEU A 22 -26.08 -3.98 9.49
C LEU A 22 -25.07 -3.99 8.36
N ALA A 23 -24.62 -2.82 7.89
CA ALA A 23 -23.58 -2.72 6.87
C ALA A 23 -22.25 -3.29 7.35
N ILE A 24 -21.81 -2.94 8.57
CA ILE A 24 -20.59 -3.51 9.17
C ILE A 24 -20.73 -5.04 9.34
N LEU A 25 -21.88 -5.51 9.83
CA LEU A 25 -22.14 -6.93 10.04
C LEU A 25 -22.16 -7.70 8.70
N PHE A 26 -22.75 -7.12 7.66
CA PHE A 26 -22.75 -7.66 6.29
C PHE A 26 -21.33 -7.72 5.70
N MET A 27 -20.53 -6.65 5.87
CA MET A 27 -19.14 -6.61 5.44
C MET A 27 -18.28 -7.65 6.17
N TYR A 28 -18.52 -7.84 7.48
CA TYR A 28 -17.85 -8.87 8.27
C TYR A 28 -18.18 -10.29 7.78
N GLN A 29 -19.45 -10.59 7.52
CA GLN A 29 -19.88 -11.90 6.99
C GLN A 29 -19.28 -12.20 5.61
N ARG A 30 -19.12 -11.18 4.76
CA ARG A 30 -18.50 -11.30 3.44
C ARG A 30 -16.98 -11.39 3.49
N LYS A 31 -16.37 -11.40 4.69
CA LYS A 31 -14.91 -11.30 4.89
C LYS A 31 -14.32 -10.12 4.12
N ALA A 32 -15.02 -8.99 4.05
CA ALA A 32 -14.52 -7.82 3.31
C ALA A 32 -13.17 -7.32 3.84
N PHE A 33 -12.86 -7.62 5.10
CA PHE A 33 -11.58 -7.34 5.75
C PHE A 33 -10.61 -8.54 5.68
N VAL A 34 -10.46 -9.17 4.51
CA VAL A 34 -9.31 -10.07 4.32
C VAL A 34 -8.07 -9.18 4.24
N ASN A 35 -7.13 -9.40 5.15
CA ASN A 35 -5.80 -8.82 5.01
C ASN A 35 -5.13 -9.44 3.78
N TYR A 36 -5.14 -8.71 2.67
CA TYR A 36 -4.28 -9.03 1.55
C TYR A 36 -2.88 -8.56 1.92
N ASN A 37 -2.00 -9.52 2.18
CA ASN A 37 -0.58 -9.22 2.27
C ASN A 37 -0.08 -9.02 0.84
N SER A 38 0.04 -7.77 0.40
CA SER A 38 0.74 -7.43 -0.83
C SER A 38 2.21 -7.19 -0.53
N MET A 39 3.08 -7.78 -1.33
CA MET A 39 4.47 -7.33 -1.39
C MET A 39 4.54 -6.25 -2.46
N ASP A 40 4.97 -5.05 -2.07
CA ASP A 40 5.23 -4.00 -3.02
C ASP A 40 6.51 -4.35 -3.79
N LEU A 41 6.37 -4.58 -5.09
CA LEU A 41 7.46 -4.90 -5.99
C LEU A 41 7.58 -3.77 -7.00
N SER A 42 8.74 -3.13 -7.01
CA SER A 42 9.08 -2.19 -8.08
C SER A 42 9.43 -3.01 -9.33
N LEU A 43 8.40 -3.29 -10.13
CA LEU A 43 8.53 -3.91 -11.44
C LEU A 43 8.75 -2.82 -12.47
N ILE A 44 9.76 -2.98 -13.33
CA ILE A 44 9.91 -2.14 -14.52
C ILE A 44 8.83 -2.55 -15.52
N GLY A 45 7.88 -1.66 -15.77
CA GLY A 45 6.89 -1.79 -16.86
C GLY A 45 7.39 -1.22 -18.18
N ASP A 46 6.44 -0.86 -19.05
CA ASP A 46 6.70 -0.30 -20.38
C ASP A 46 6.47 1.23 -20.45
N THR A 47 6.42 1.91 -19.30
CA THR A 47 6.24 3.37 -19.29
C THR A 47 7.52 4.10 -19.72
N GLU A 48 7.41 5.36 -20.13
CA GLU A 48 8.58 6.19 -20.45
C GLU A 48 9.54 6.31 -19.24
N PHE A 49 8.97 6.40 -18.03
CA PHE A 49 9.72 6.41 -16.79
C PHE A 49 10.48 5.10 -16.54
N ASP A 50 9.84 3.95 -16.77
CA ASP A 50 10.46 2.63 -16.65
C ASP A 50 11.62 2.46 -17.63
N ASN A 51 11.46 2.97 -18.86
CA ASN A 51 12.53 2.97 -19.87
C ASN A 51 13.73 3.83 -19.44
N GLN A 52 13.48 4.94 -18.76
CA GLN A 52 14.55 5.77 -18.20
C GLN A 52 15.29 5.03 -17.09
N ILE A 53 14.57 4.42 -16.14
CA ILE A 53 15.17 3.60 -15.07
C ILE A 53 16.02 2.48 -15.68
N ARG A 54 15.53 1.79 -16.70
CA ARG A 54 16.25 0.72 -17.39
C ARG A 54 17.55 1.22 -18.01
N LYS A 55 17.52 2.33 -18.73
CA LYS A 55 18.73 2.96 -19.32
C LYS A 55 19.74 3.38 -18.26
N ASP A 56 19.28 3.97 -17.16
CA ASP A 56 20.14 4.40 -16.06
C ASP A 56 20.77 3.19 -15.36
N TRP A 57 20.00 2.11 -15.19
CA TRP A 57 20.48 0.85 -14.63
C TRP A 57 21.51 0.19 -15.54
N GLU A 58 21.25 0.06 -16.84
CA GLU A 58 22.19 -0.46 -17.83
C GLU A 58 23.50 0.33 -17.84
N THR A 59 23.40 1.66 -17.79
CA THR A 59 24.58 2.53 -17.74
C THR A 59 25.42 2.29 -16.48
N ARG A 60 24.78 2.13 -15.32
CA ARG A 60 25.46 1.84 -14.05
C ARG A 60 26.06 0.44 -13.98
N THR A 61 25.41 -0.52 -14.63
CA THR A 61 25.78 -1.94 -14.60
C THR A 61 26.70 -2.35 -15.75
N LYS A 62 26.97 -1.46 -16.71
CA LYS A 62 27.79 -1.73 -17.90
C LYS A 62 29.17 -2.32 -17.61
N SER A 63 29.79 -1.95 -16.49
CA SER A 63 31.11 -2.43 -16.08
C SER A 63 31.08 -3.56 -15.06
N ILE A 64 29.89 -4.08 -14.72
CA ILE A 64 29.70 -5.09 -13.68
C ILE A 64 29.71 -6.48 -14.29
N THR A 65 30.45 -7.41 -13.68
CA THR A 65 30.45 -8.81 -14.07
C THR A 65 29.36 -9.56 -13.29
N PHE A 66 28.44 -10.20 -13.99
CA PHE A 66 27.31 -10.89 -13.36
C PHE A 66 27.58 -12.38 -13.18
N THR A 67 27.30 -12.88 -11.98
CA THR A 67 27.14 -14.32 -11.73
C THR A 67 25.69 -14.68 -11.98
N HIS A 68 25.45 -15.60 -12.92
CA HIS A 68 24.12 -16.00 -13.33
C HIS A 68 23.61 -17.21 -12.52
N ILE A 69 22.37 -17.13 -12.06
CA ILE A 69 21.66 -18.19 -11.35
C ILE A 69 20.39 -18.49 -12.15
N TYR A 70 20.31 -19.69 -12.72
CA TYR A 70 19.22 -20.07 -13.62
C TYR A 70 18.18 -20.93 -12.88
N LEU A 71 16.91 -20.54 -12.99
CA LEU A 71 15.77 -21.20 -12.35
C LEU A 71 14.84 -21.75 -13.43
N THR A 72 14.71 -23.08 -13.47
CA THR A 72 14.22 -23.84 -14.63
C THR A 72 12.77 -24.28 -14.51
N GLY A 73 12.16 -24.14 -13.32
CA GLY A 73 10.82 -24.66 -13.02
C GLY A 73 10.80 -26.10 -12.52
N ASN A 74 11.95 -26.77 -12.44
CA ASN A 74 12.07 -28.06 -11.77
C ASN A 74 12.22 -27.84 -10.26
N ASP A 75 11.23 -28.22 -9.46
CA ASP A 75 11.22 -27.91 -8.02
C ASP A 75 12.46 -28.42 -7.27
N ALA A 76 12.97 -29.61 -7.62
CA ALA A 76 14.12 -30.20 -6.93
C ALA A 76 15.42 -29.47 -7.29
N ALA A 77 15.62 -29.19 -8.58
CA ALA A 77 16.78 -28.44 -9.05
C ALA A 77 16.75 -27.00 -8.55
N ASP A 78 15.61 -26.32 -8.69
CA ASP A 78 15.42 -24.94 -8.25
C ASP A 78 15.58 -24.83 -6.73
N SER A 79 15.11 -25.80 -5.94
CA SER A 79 15.33 -25.80 -4.49
C SER A 79 16.81 -25.90 -4.11
N LEU A 80 17.59 -26.68 -4.86
CA LEU A 80 19.04 -26.78 -4.65
C LEU A 80 19.73 -25.47 -5.05
N GLU A 81 19.35 -24.88 -6.20
CA GLU A 81 19.88 -23.62 -6.68
C GLU A 81 19.51 -22.45 -5.74
N CYS A 82 18.29 -22.39 -5.21
CA CYS A 82 17.91 -21.40 -4.20
C CYS A 82 18.78 -21.51 -2.94
N ARG A 83 19.10 -22.73 -2.48
CA ARG A 83 19.98 -22.92 -1.32
C ARG A 83 21.41 -22.47 -1.59
N LYS A 84 21.94 -22.74 -2.79
CA LYS A 84 23.25 -22.22 -3.21
C LYS A 84 23.21 -20.69 -3.32
N ALA A 85 22.17 -20.16 -3.96
CA ALA A 85 21.95 -18.74 -4.13
C ALA A 85 21.90 -18.01 -2.79
N HIS A 86 21.29 -18.59 -1.76
CA HIS A 86 21.27 -18.01 -0.41
C HIS A 86 22.70 -17.76 0.12
N ILE A 87 23.58 -18.76 -0.01
CA ILE A 87 24.98 -18.64 0.39
C ILE A 87 25.71 -17.62 -0.49
N THR A 88 25.46 -17.64 -1.80
CA THR A 88 26.06 -16.70 -2.75
C THR A 88 25.67 -15.25 -2.46
N VAL A 89 24.39 -14.99 -2.20
CA VAL A 89 23.85 -13.66 -1.86
C VAL A 89 24.46 -13.15 -0.56
N ARG A 90 24.55 -14.01 0.47
CA ARG A 90 25.21 -13.67 1.74
C ARG A 90 26.67 -13.26 1.52
N ASN A 91 27.42 -14.07 0.78
CA ASN A 91 28.84 -13.80 0.49
C ASN A 91 29.01 -12.53 -0.35
N PHE A 92 28.12 -12.32 -1.33
CA PHE A 92 28.08 -11.13 -2.17
C PHE A 92 27.82 -9.85 -1.37
N LYS A 93 26.87 -9.87 -0.43
CA LYS A 93 26.63 -8.74 0.48
C LYS A 93 27.83 -8.50 1.39
N ALA A 94 28.42 -9.56 1.93
CA ALA A 94 29.56 -9.47 2.84
C ALA A 94 30.82 -8.92 2.16
N SER A 95 31.05 -9.23 0.89
CA SER A 95 32.23 -8.75 0.14
C SER A 95 32.20 -7.26 -0.13
N LYS A 96 31.00 -6.64 -0.21
CA LYS A 96 30.80 -5.24 -0.62
C LYS A 96 31.44 -4.91 -1.98
N ASP A 97 31.67 -5.91 -2.82
CA ASP A 97 32.24 -5.71 -4.14
C ASP A 97 31.22 -5.04 -5.06
N MET A 98 31.66 -4.00 -5.77
CA MET A 98 30.84 -3.20 -6.70
C MET A 98 31.13 -3.53 -8.16
N SER A 99 32.17 -4.33 -8.41
CA SER A 99 32.55 -4.78 -9.75
C SER A 99 31.83 -6.08 -10.15
N SER A 100 31.24 -6.78 -9.19
CA SER A 100 30.41 -7.95 -9.41
C SER A 100 28.94 -7.70 -9.07
N GLY A 101 28.07 -8.51 -9.66
CA GLY A 101 26.63 -8.53 -9.38
C GLY A 101 26.07 -9.94 -9.51
N LEU A 102 24.84 -10.14 -9.07
CA LEU A 102 24.12 -11.40 -9.22
C LEU A 102 22.94 -11.17 -10.17
N LYS A 103 22.71 -12.11 -11.09
CA LYS A 103 21.57 -12.08 -12.00
C LYS A 103 20.82 -13.40 -11.91
N PHE A 104 19.59 -13.34 -11.42
CA PHE A 104 18.68 -14.48 -11.36
C PHE A 104 17.85 -14.49 -12.63
N HIS A 105 17.90 -15.57 -13.39
CA HIS A 105 17.13 -15.76 -14.60
C HIS A 105 16.07 -16.82 -14.37
N PHE A 106 14.80 -16.44 -14.57
CA PHE A 106 13.64 -17.31 -14.45
C PHE A 106 13.23 -17.76 -15.84
N SER A 107 13.33 -19.06 -16.11
CA SER A 107 12.78 -19.60 -17.37
C SER A 107 11.26 -19.40 -17.44
N ASP A 108 10.68 -19.50 -18.63
CA ASP A 108 9.23 -19.43 -18.83
C ASP A 108 8.44 -20.52 -18.09
N LYS A 109 9.14 -21.60 -17.66
CA LYS A 109 8.57 -22.70 -16.88
C LYS A 109 8.77 -22.51 -15.37
N ALA A 110 9.52 -21.48 -14.96
CA ALA A 110 9.77 -21.19 -13.57
C ALA A 110 8.45 -20.91 -12.85
N LYS A 111 8.33 -21.48 -11.66
CA LYS A 111 7.12 -21.38 -10.88
C LYS A 111 7.14 -20.12 -10.03
N TYR A 112 5.97 -19.51 -9.81
CA TYR A 112 5.85 -18.27 -9.03
C TYR A 112 6.46 -18.40 -7.62
N TRP A 113 6.30 -19.54 -6.97
CA TRP A 113 6.90 -19.77 -5.65
C TRP A 113 8.42 -19.82 -5.67
N THR A 114 9.05 -20.18 -6.79
CA THR A 114 10.51 -20.07 -6.95
C THR A 114 10.94 -18.60 -6.96
N PHE A 115 10.18 -17.73 -7.62
CA PHE A 115 10.39 -16.28 -7.57
C PHE A 115 10.23 -15.73 -6.14
N ILE A 116 9.17 -16.12 -5.43
CA ILE A 116 8.99 -15.73 -4.02
C ILE A 116 10.15 -16.21 -3.14
N ARG A 117 10.66 -17.43 -3.31
CA ARG A 117 11.83 -17.92 -2.56
C ARG A 117 13.07 -17.07 -2.77
N VAL A 118 13.28 -16.54 -3.97
CA VAL A 118 14.40 -15.63 -4.25
C VAL A 118 14.21 -14.30 -3.52
N LEU A 119 12.99 -13.76 -3.50
CA LEU A 119 12.67 -12.56 -2.73
C LEU A 119 12.80 -12.78 -1.22
N ASP A 120 12.41 -13.95 -0.71
CA ASP A 120 12.60 -14.33 0.70
C ASP A 120 14.09 -14.36 1.04
N ILE A 121 14.95 -14.88 0.17
CA ILE A 121 16.41 -14.83 0.35
C ILE A 121 16.89 -13.38 0.45
N PHE A 122 16.39 -12.49 -0.41
CA PHE A 122 16.75 -11.07 -0.37
C PHE A 122 16.27 -10.38 0.91
N ALA A 123 15.08 -10.72 1.40
CA ALA A 123 14.56 -10.21 2.65
C ALA A 123 15.37 -10.72 3.85
N ILE A 124 15.70 -12.01 3.90
CA ILE A 124 16.50 -12.62 4.98
C ILE A 124 17.90 -12.04 5.02
N GLU A 125 18.54 -11.88 3.87
CA GLU A 125 19.89 -11.31 3.77
C GLU A 125 19.88 -9.78 3.73
N ASP A 126 18.71 -9.13 3.82
CA ASP A 126 18.53 -7.67 3.84
C ASP A 126 19.25 -7.00 2.65
N ILE A 127 18.94 -7.45 1.44
CA ILE A 127 19.54 -6.94 0.21
C ILE A 127 18.94 -5.56 -0.10
N PRO A 128 19.76 -4.50 -0.15
CA PRO A 128 19.24 -3.14 -0.20
C PRO A 128 18.73 -2.74 -1.59
N ILE A 129 19.28 -3.34 -2.65
CA ILE A 129 19.04 -2.94 -4.03
C ILE A 129 18.96 -4.19 -4.91
N TYR A 130 17.81 -4.38 -5.52
CA TYR A 130 17.60 -5.31 -6.62
C TYR A 130 16.64 -4.70 -7.62
N LEU A 131 16.71 -5.14 -8.87
CA LEU A 131 15.85 -4.69 -9.96
C LEU A 131 15.21 -5.88 -10.64
N VAL A 132 13.88 -5.84 -10.77
CA VAL A 132 13.12 -6.86 -11.50
C VAL A 132 12.82 -6.32 -12.89
N ASP A 133 13.35 -6.98 -13.92
CA ASP A 133 13.09 -6.66 -15.33
C ASP A 133 12.68 -7.95 -16.06
N GLY A 134 11.39 -8.05 -16.37
CA GLY A 134 10.81 -9.22 -17.01
C GLY A 134 11.07 -10.52 -16.23
N SER A 135 11.82 -11.43 -16.84
CA SER A 135 12.16 -12.74 -16.26
C SER A 135 13.49 -12.74 -15.51
N GLU A 136 14.06 -11.58 -15.22
CA GLU A 136 15.34 -11.45 -14.55
C GLU A 136 15.26 -10.59 -13.30
N ILE A 137 16.01 -10.96 -12.26
CA ILE A 137 16.27 -10.10 -11.11
C ILE A 137 17.77 -9.85 -11.01
N THR A 138 18.14 -8.57 -11.05
CA THR A 138 19.54 -8.15 -10.96
C THR A 138 19.82 -7.54 -9.60
N VAL A 139 20.88 -8.00 -8.93
CA VAL A 139 21.31 -7.54 -7.62
C VAL A 139 22.71 -6.95 -7.74
N VAL A 140 22.90 -5.75 -7.20
CA VAL A 140 24.21 -5.06 -7.15
C VAL A 140 24.40 -4.42 -5.79
N ASN A 141 25.66 -4.32 -5.34
CA ASN A 141 25.96 -3.58 -4.11
C ASN A 141 25.89 -2.08 -4.39
N PRO A 142 25.24 -1.28 -3.51
CA PRO A 142 25.26 0.17 -3.64
C PRO A 142 26.69 0.70 -3.54
N ARG A 143 27.02 1.68 -4.38
CA ARG A 143 28.20 2.52 -4.12
C ARG A 143 27.98 3.31 -2.83
N PRO A 144 28.96 3.39 -1.92
CA PRO A 144 28.87 4.21 -0.73
C PRO A 144 28.62 5.64 -1.19
N ARG A 145 27.54 6.23 -0.71
CA ARG A 145 27.26 7.63 -1.00
C ARG A 145 28.34 8.45 -0.30
N PRO A 146 28.97 9.44 -0.98
CA PRO A 146 29.76 10.43 -0.27
C PRO A 146 28.84 11.07 0.78
N GLN A 147 29.30 11.11 2.03
CA GLN A 147 28.53 11.69 3.13
C GLN A 147 28.46 13.21 2.96
N VAL A 148 27.50 13.68 2.17
CA VAL A 148 27.16 15.10 2.15
C VAL A 148 26.33 15.37 3.40
N LYS A 149 26.80 16.28 4.27
CA LYS A 149 26.04 16.72 5.46
C LYS A 149 24.78 17.46 4.99
N HIS A 150 23.69 16.72 4.79
CA HIS A 150 22.38 17.30 4.59
C HIS A 150 21.66 17.39 5.93
N GLU A 151 20.99 18.51 6.18
CA GLU A 151 20.05 18.67 7.28
C GLU A 151 18.76 17.92 6.89
N TYR A 152 18.60 16.71 7.43
CA TYR A 152 17.55 15.80 6.98
C TYR A 152 16.17 16.17 7.56
N VAL A 153 15.16 16.33 6.70
CA VAL A 153 13.77 16.06 7.09
C VAL A 153 13.54 14.56 6.91
N ARG A 154 13.21 13.83 7.98
CA ARG A 154 12.84 12.41 7.89
C ARG A 154 11.50 12.31 7.18
N THR A 155 11.51 11.99 5.90
CA THR A 155 10.32 11.53 5.21
C THR A 155 10.15 10.03 5.45
N LEU A 156 9.01 9.66 6.02
CA LEU A 156 8.56 8.27 6.09
C LEU A 156 8.05 7.89 4.70
N GLY A 157 8.98 7.51 3.81
CA GLY A 157 8.63 7.00 2.49
C GLY A 157 8.15 5.55 2.59
N CYS A 158 6.88 5.31 2.28
CA CYS A 158 6.38 4.00 1.88
C CYS A 158 6.42 3.91 0.34
N GLY A 159 7.05 2.87 -0.22
CA GLY A 159 6.77 2.38 -1.58
C GLY A 159 7.45 3.05 -2.80
N GLY A 160 8.30 4.07 -2.64
CA GLY A 160 8.96 4.72 -3.78
C GLY A 160 10.45 4.42 -3.88
N PHE A 161 10.87 3.50 -4.76
CA PHE A 161 12.28 3.31 -5.14
C PHE A 161 12.78 4.54 -5.94
N SER A 162 13.12 5.63 -5.26
CA SER A 162 13.86 6.73 -5.90
C SER A 162 15.35 6.36 -5.97
N PHE A 163 15.74 5.72 -7.08
CA PHE A 163 17.14 5.58 -7.49
C PHE A 163 17.68 6.91 -8.04
N GLY A 164 17.73 7.96 -7.21
CA GLY A 164 18.23 9.27 -7.59
C GLY A 164 18.81 10.01 -6.40
N ASN A 165 19.98 10.62 -6.59
CA ASN A 165 20.54 11.62 -5.66
C ASN A 165 19.96 13.01 -5.94
N ASP A 166 18.86 13.10 -6.68
CA ASP A 166 18.08 14.30 -6.62
C ASP A 166 17.49 14.31 -5.21
N VAL A 167 17.96 15.26 -4.41
CA VAL A 167 17.07 15.92 -3.47
C VAL A 167 15.87 16.28 -4.33
N VAL A 168 14.88 15.39 -4.37
CA VAL A 168 13.54 15.79 -4.70
C VAL A 168 13.27 16.75 -3.57
N GLU A 169 13.51 18.02 -3.84
CA GLU A 169 12.84 19.09 -3.13
C GLU A 169 11.40 18.66 -3.22
N ILE A 170 10.90 18.09 -2.12
CA ILE A 170 9.51 17.75 -1.98
C ILE A 170 8.86 19.11 -2.02
N GLN A 171 8.57 19.60 -3.22
CA GLN A 171 7.50 20.56 -3.39
C GLN A 171 6.34 19.86 -2.72
N PRO A 172 5.89 20.34 -1.54
CA PRO A 172 4.85 19.69 -0.77
C PRO A 172 3.72 19.45 -1.74
N SER A 173 3.47 18.17 -2.05
CA SER A 173 2.71 17.75 -3.22
C SER A 173 1.49 18.66 -3.33
N GLN A 174 1.50 19.52 -4.33
CA GLN A 174 0.47 20.53 -4.54
C GLN A 174 -0.93 19.88 -4.75
N ASP A 175 -0.95 18.55 -4.80
CA ASP A 175 -2.09 17.66 -4.89
C ASP A 175 -2.76 17.22 -3.58
N TRP A 176 -2.13 17.30 -2.40
CA TRP A 176 -2.83 16.85 -1.18
C TRP A 176 -4.06 17.73 -0.90
N ALA A 177 -3.94 19.04 -1.17
CA ALA A 177 -5.03 19.98 -1.05
C ALA A 177 -6.12 19.77 -2.12
N SER A 178 -5.74 19.32 -3.32
CA SER A 178 -6.70 19.03 -4.40
C SER A 178 -7.43 17.71 -4.16
N GLU A 179 -6.75 16.68 -3.66
CA GLU A 179 -7.35 15.41 -3.24
C GLU A 179 -8.30 15.58 -2.06
N ILE A 180 -7.90 16.33 -1.02
CA ILE A 180 -8.79 16.65 0.10
C ILE A 180 -9.98 17.48 -0.39
N LYS A 181 -9.77 18.45 -1.28
CA LYS A 181 -10.87 19.25 -1.84
C LYS A 181 -11.85 18.40 -2.65
N ASN A 182 -11.36 17.40 -3.39
CA ASN A 182 -12.19 16.45 -4.13
C ASN A 182 -12.92 15.49 -3.20
N PHE A 183 -12.25 14.94 -2.19
CA PHE A 183 -12.86 14.09 -1.18
C PHE A 183 -13.95 14.86 -0.42
N ILE A 184 -13.64 16.07 0.05
CA ILE A 184 -14.63 16.92 0.70
C ILE A 184 -15.77 17.24 -0.26
N SER A 185 -15.54 17.65 -1.51
CA SER A 185 -16.66 17.99 -2.41
C SER A 185 -17.59 16.81 -2.68
N ILE A 186 -17.06 15.59 -2.75
CA ILE A 186 -17.83 14.36 -2.97
C ILE A 186 -18.63 13.97 -1.73
N TYR A 187 -18.02 13.99 -0.55
CA TYR A 187 -18.64 13.47 0.68
C TYR A 187 -19.39 14.52 1.51
N PHE A 188 -19.12 15.81 1.31
CA PHE A 188 -19.74 16.91 2.05
C PHE A 188 -21.28 16.97 1.93
N PRO A 189 -21.91 16.72 0.77
CA PRO A 189 -23.37 16.67 0.67
C PRO A 189 -23.98 15.56 1.53
N VAL A 190 -23.31 14.40 1.61
CA VAL A 190 -23.77 13.23 2.40
C VAL A 190 -23.66 13.54 3.90
N VAL A 191 -22.55 14.15 4.33
CA VAL A 191 -22.36 14.58 5.72
C VAL A 191 -23.38 15.65 6.12
N ILE A 192 -23.64 16.64 5.26
CA ILE A 192 -24.68 17.66 5.51
C ILE A 192 -26.05 17.03 5.61
N ALA A 193 -26.42 16.13 4.69
CA ALA A 193 -27.71 15.45 4.72
C ALA A 193 -27.89 14.67 6.04
N TYR A 194 -26.85 13.98 6.49
CA TYR A 194 -26.84 13.27 7.76
C TYR A 194 -26.98 14.21 8.97
N LEU A 195 -26.24 15.32 9.01
CA LEU A 195 -26.32 16.31 10.08
C LEU A 195 -27.69 17.01 10.12
N LEU A 196 -28.30 17.29 8.96
CA LEU A 196 -29.65 17.84 8.88
C LEU A 196 -30.69 16.85 9.41
N LEU A 197 -30.57 15.57 9.05
CA LEU A 197 -31.44 14.51 9.59
C LEU A 197 -31.32 14.42 11.12
N LEU A 198 -30.09 14.47 11.66
CA LEU A 198 -29.85 14.51 13.10
C LEU A 198 -30.47 15.76 13.75
N PHE A 199 -30.29 16.92 13.14
CA PHE A 199 -30.84 18.19 13.65
C PHE A 199 -32.37 18.15 13.71
N PHE A 200 -33.03 17.69 12.64
CA PHE A 200 -34.49 17.56 12.62
C PHE A 200 -34.99 16.53 13.63
N ALA A 201 -34.29 15.39 13.77
CA ALA A 201 -34.61 14.39 14.78
C ALA A 201 -34.54 14.96 16.20
N ILE A 202 -33.45 15.67 16.54
CA ILE A 202 -33.29 16.31 17.87
C ILE A 202 -34.36 17.38 18.09
N ARG A 203 -34.66 18.20 17.08
CA ARG A 203 -35.69 19.25 17.17
C ARG A 203 -37.08 18.67 17.40
N GLN A 204 -37.38 17.54 16.76
CA GLN A 204 -38.65 16.84 16.94
C GLN A 204 -38.78 16.27 18.35
N ILE A 205 -37.74 15.59 18.86
CA ILE A 205 -37.69 15.07 20.24
C ILE A 205 -37.92 16.20 21.26
N ARG A 206 -37.30 17.37 21.07
CA ARG A 206 -37.50 18.53 21.95
C ARG A 206 -38.94 19.06 21.94
N LYS A 207 -39.56 19.17 20.76
CA LYS A 207 -40.97 19.61 20.64
C LYS A 207 -41.92 18.65 21.34
N ASP A 208 -41.69 17.34 21.18
CA ASP A 208 -42.52 16.31 21.80
C ASP A 208 -42.35 16.29 23.33
N ALA A 209 -41.12 16.50 23.82
CA ALA A 209 -40.85 16.62 25.26
C ALA A 209 -41.55 17.83 25.90
N ILE A 210 -41.57 18.98 25.23
CA ILE A 210 -42.27 20.18 25.72
C ILE A 210 -43.78 19.96 25.71
N ARG A 211 -44.33 19.41 24.62
CA ARG A 211 -45.77 19.12 24.52
C ARG A 211 -46.24 18.18 25.63
N ASN A 212 -45.48 17.13 25.91
CA ASN A 212 -45.85 16.17 26.96
C ASN A 212 -45.79 16.77 28.38
N ARG A 213 -44.93 17.77 28.66
CA ARG A 213 -44.92 18.44 29.98
C ARG A 213 -46.18 19.26 30.26
N VAL A 214 -46.80 19.84 29.24
CA VAL A 214 -48.02 20.67 29.40
C VAL A 214 -49.22 19.82 29.80
N PHE A 215 -49.26 18.53 29.40
CA PHE A 215 -50.38 17.62 29.69
C PHE A 215 -50.36 16.97 31.09
N PHE A 216 -49.36 17.25 31.93
CA PHE A 216 -49.25 16.68 33.30
C PHE A 216 -49.52 17.72 34.41
N VAL A 217 -50.02 18.91 34.08
CA VAL A 217 -50.28 20.01 35.03
C VAL A 217 -51.78 20.26 35.27
N GLU A 218 -52.67 19.45 34.68
CA GLU A 218 -54.12 19.42 34.95
C GLU A 218 -54.51 18.11 35.63
#